data_AF-A0A2S9FVU1-F1
#
_entry.id   AF-A0A2S9FVU1-F1
#
_cell.length_a   1.000
_cell.length_b   1.000
_cell.length_c   1.000
_cell.angle_alpha   90.00
_cell.angle_beta   90.00
_cell.angle_gamma   90.00
#
_symmetry.space_group_name_H-M   'P 1'
#
loop_
_entity.id
_entity.type
_entity.pdbx_description
1 polymer ?
#
loop_
_entity_poly.entity_id
_entity_poly.type
_entity_poly.pdbx_seq_one_letter_code
_entity_poly.pdbx_strand_id
1 'polypeptide(L)'
;APRVAFHAWVQQQCAEQLSAVRDTARAAGMGLGVLHDLAVGVDADGADAWALADVLASGVSVGAPPDNFTPRGQDWGLPPWRPDR
;
A
#
# COMPACT_ATOMS: atom_id res chain seq x y z
N ALA A 1 -20.93 11.20 11.35
CA ALA A 1 -19.73 11.48 12.17
C ALA A 1 -19.16 10.23 12.87
N PRO A 2 -19.93 9.38 13.57
CA PRO A 2 -19.36 8.27 14.37
C PRO A 2 -18.53 7.25 13.58
N ARG A 3 -18.96 6.88 12.37
CA ARG A 3 -18.22 5.93 11.51
C ARG A 3 -16.83 6.43 11.10
N VAL A 4 -16.71 7.70 10.73
CA VAL A 4 -15.43 8.31 10.37
C VAL A 4 -14.51 8.35 11.59
N ALA A 5 -15.03 8.76 12.75
CA ALA A 5 -14.27 8.77 14.00
C ALA A 5 -13.80 7.36 14.39
N PHE A 6 -14.62 6.34 14.19
CA PHE A 6 -14.24 4.95 14.42
C PHE A 6 -13.07 4.52 13.53
N HIS A 7 -13.12 4.76 12.21
CA HIS A 7 -12.01 4.37 11.32
C HIS A 7 -10.73 5.18 11.58
N ALA A 8 -10.86 6.47 11.94
CA ALA A 8 -9.70 7.27 12.36
C ALA A 8 -9.07 6.71 13.65
N TRP A 9 -9.89 6.32 14.62
CA TRP A 9 -9.41 5.66 15.83
C TRP A 9 -8.72 4.32 15.53
N VAL A 10 -9.25 3.50 14.62
CA VAL A 10 -8.57 2.26 14.18
C VAL A 10 -7.18 2.56 13.62
N GLN A 11 -7.04 3.58 12.76
CA GLN A 11 -5.73 3.98 12.23
C GLN A 11 -4.76 4.40 13.34
N GLN A 12 -5.25 5.13 14.36
CA GLN A 12 -4.46 5.48 15.54
C GLN A 12 -3.99 4.22 16.30
N GLN A 13 -4.88 3.26 16.53
CA GLN A 13 -4.53 2.02 17.24
C GLN A 13 -3.48 1.20 16.46
N CYS A 14 -3.60 1.10 15.14
CA CYS A 14 -2.58 0.43 14.32
C CYS A 14 -1.21 1.12 14.44
N ALA A 15 -1.17 2.45 14.40
CA ALA A 15 0.07 3.21 14.55
C ALA A 15 0.73 2.99 15.92
N GLU A 16 -0.05 3.04 17.01
CA GLU A 16 0.42 2.81 18.38
C GLU A 16 1.00 1.39 18.52
N GLN A 17 0.28 0.38 18.03
CA GLN A 17 0.71 -1.01 18.12
C GLN A 17 1.95 -1.31 17.27
N LEU A 18 2.03 -0.78 16.04
CA LEU A 18 3.23 -0.93 15.21
C LEU A 18 4.45 -0.25 15.83
N SER A 19 4.26 0.91 16.48
CA SER A 19 5.34 1.58 17.23
C SER A 19 5.85 0.69 18.36
N ALA A 20 4.94 0.08 19.14
CA ALA A 20 5.31 -0.81 20.23
C ALA A 20 6.09 -2.05 19.75
N VAL A 21 5.71 -2.63 18.60
CA VAL A 21 6.45 -3.75 17.99
C VAL A 21 7.87 -3.32 17.61
N ARG A 22 8.03 -2.17 16.96
CA ARG A 22 9.35 -1.63 16.59
C ARG A 22 10.23 -1.43 17.83
N ASP A 23 9.69 -0.85 18.89
CA ASP A 23 10.45 -0.53 20.10
C ASP A 23 10.84 -1.83 20.84
N THR A 24 9.95 -2.81 20.88
CA THR A 24 10.22 -4.15 21.44
C THR A 24 11.33 -4.87 20.67
N ALA A 25 11.27 -4.85 19.33
CA ALA A 25 12.29 -5.46 18.48
C ALA A 25 13.69 -4.88 18.77
N ARG A 26 13.79 -3.56 18.93
CA ARG A 26 15.04 -2.88 19.30
C ARG A 26 15.50 -3.24 20.70
N ALA A 27 14.60 -3.24 21.68
CA ALA A 27 14.92 -3.61 23.06
C ALA A 27 15.41 -5.06 23.18
N ALA A 28 14.92 -5.96 22.32
CA ALA A 28 15.38 -7.34 22.20
C ALA A 28 16.75 -7.49 21.50
N GLY A 29 17.39 -6.40 21.08
CA GLY A 29 18.71 -6.42 20.45
C GLY A 29 18.70 -6.68 18.94
N MET A 30 17.54 -6.59 18.26
CA MET A 30 17.50 -6.71 16.81
C MET A 30 18.14 -5.47 16.17
N GLY A 31 19.30 -5.63 15.52
CA GLY A 31 20.07 -4.53 14.95
C GLY A 31 19.34 -3.74 13.84
N LEU A 32 18.47 -4.42 13.07
CA LEU A 32 17.62 -3.77 12.06
C LEU A 32 16.24 -3.39 12.63
N GLY A 33 15.68 -4.22 13.50
CA GLY A 33 14.29 -4.13 13.95
C GLY A 33 13.31 -4.70 12.93
N VAL A 34 12.20 -3.99 12.70
CA VAL A 34 11.15 -4.39 11.76
C VAL A 34 11.50 -3.90 10.35
N LEU A 35 11.48 -4.82 9.37
CA LEU A 35 11.57 -4.51 7.95
C LEU A 35 10.17 -4.59 7.34
N HIS A 36 9.71 -3.50 6.74
CA HIS A 36 8.43 -3.46 6.04
C HIS A 36 8.61 -3.79 4.55
N ASP A 37 7.57 -4.38 3.96
CA ASP A 37 7.42 -4.57 2.52
C ASP A 37 6.34 -3.61 2.01
N LEU A 38 6.61 -2.93 0.90
CA LEU A 38 5.71 -1.94 0.30
C LEU A 38 5.18 -2.49 -1.01
N ALA A 39 3.86 -2.63 -1.09
CA ALA A 39 3.19 -3.06 -2.31
C ALA A 39 3.46 -2.08 -3.47
N VAL A 40 3.47 -2.60 -4.69
CA VAL A 40 3.73 -1.81 -5.92
C VAL A 40 2.66 -0.75 -6.18
N GLY A 41 1.42 -0.98 -5.74
CA GLY A 41 0.30 -0.07 -5.97
C GLY A 41 -0.90 -0.42 -5.10
N VAL A 42 -2.03 0.18 -5.45
CA VAL A 42 -3.29 0.10 -4.69
C VAL A 42 -4.40 -0.51 -5.53
N ASP A 43 -5.49 -0.92 -4.88
CA ASP A 43 -6.70 -1.37 -5.58
C ASP A 43 -7.33 -0.20 -6.36
N ALA A 44 -7.74 -0.45 -7.60
CA ALA A 44 -8.34 0.55 -8.49
C ALA A 44 -9.68 1.12 -7.99
N ASP A 45 -10.40 0.39 -7.14
CA ASP A 45 -11.66 0.81 -6.52
C ASP A 45 -11.47 1.15 -5.02
N GLY A 46 -10.22 1.25 -4.57
CA GLY A 46 -9.83 1.48 -3.18
C GLY A 46 -9.85 2.95 -2.73
N ALA A 47 -9.53 3.16 -1.46
CA ALA A 47 -9.54 4.49 -0.83
C ALA A 47 -8.55 5.46 -1.50
N ASP A 48 -7.36 4.99 -1.84
CA ASP A 48 -6.32 5.81 -2.49
C ASP A 48 -6.71 6.14 -3.93
N ALA A 49 -7.29 5.19 -4.67
CA ALA A 49 -7.80 5.45 -6.01
C ALA A 49 -8.91 6.52 -6.01
N TRP A 50 -9.73 6.58 -4.94
CA TRP A 50 -10.71 7.65 -4.74
C TRP A 50 -10.06 8.98 -4.33
N ALA A 51 -9.18 8.97 -3.33
CA ALA A 51 -8.62 10.17 -2.72
C ALA A 51 -7.52 10.83 -3.56
N LEU A 52 -6.79 10.05 -4.36
CA LEU A 52 -5.62 10.46 -5.15
C LEU A 52 -5.88 10.35 -6.66
N ALA A 53 -7.15 10.37 -7.07
CA ALA A 53 -7.56 10.17 -8.46
C ALA A 53 -6.92 11.15 -9.45
N ASP A 54 -6.52 12.35 -9.00
CA ASP A 54 -5.93 13.40 -9.83
C ASP A 54 -4.47 13.15 -10.21
N VAL A 55 -3.79 12.30 -9.44
CA VAL A 55 -2.38 11.93 -9.61
C VAL A 55 -2.20 10.46 -10.03
N LEU A 56 -3.28 9.72 -10.21
CA LEU A 56 -3.30 8.35 -10.73
C LEU A 56 -3.85 8.29 -12.17
N ALA A 57 -3.37 7.35 -12.96
CA ALA A 57 -3.81 7.15 -14.34
C ALA A 57 -4.96 6.13 -14.40
N SER A 58 -6.19 6.59 -14.17
CA SER A 58 -7.39 5.74 -14.23
C SER A 58 -7.59 5.11 -15.62
N GLY A 59 -8.01 3.84 -15.64
CA GLY A 59 -8.21 3.07 -16.88
C GLY A 59 -6.93 2.45 -17.46
N VAL A 60 -5.78 2.68 -16.82
CA VAL A 60 -4.51 1.99 -17.09
C VAL A 60 -4.22 1.05 -15.92
N SER A 61 -3.62 -0.11 -16.20
CA SER A 61 -3.24 -1.08 -15.18
C SER A 61 -1.75 -1.42 -15.26
N VAL A 62 -1.10 -1.47 -14.11
CA VAL A 62 0.26 -2.01 -13.96
C VAL A 62 0.22 -3.53 -14.14
N GLY A 63 1.28 -4.05 -14.75
CA GLY A 63 1.46 -5.47 -14.94
C GLY A 63 2.88 -5.80 -15.36
N ALA A 64 3.05 -6.99 -15.93
CA ALA A 64 4.31 -7.44 -16.49
C ALA A 64 4.08 -7.99 -17.91
N PRO A 65 5.01 -7.74 -18.86
CA PRO A 65 4.90 -8.30 -20.21
C PRO A 65 5.02 -9.84 -20.19
N PRO A 66 4.61 -10.52 -21.27
CA PRO A 66 4.85 -11.95 -21.44
C PRO A 66 6.31 -12.36 -21.24
N ASP A 67 6.50 -13.49 -20.55
CA ASP A 67 7.81 -14.11 -20.36
C ASP A 67 7.73 -15.66 -20.40
N ASN A 68 8.85 -16.33 -20.15
CA ASN A 68 8.95 -17.79 -20.20
C ASN A 68 8.09 -18.53 -19.16
N PHE A 69 7.77 -17.90 -18.04
CA PHE A 69 6.96 -18.49 -16.96
C PHE A 69 5.49 -18.07 -17.08
N THR A 70 5.25 -16.88 -17.61
CA THR A 70 3.92 -16.30 -17.83
C THR A 70 3.79 -15.85 -19.30
N PRO A 71 3.51 -16.79 -20.24
CA PRO A 71 3.48 -16.47 -21.67
C PRO A 71 2.41 -15.47 -22.11
N ARG A 72 1.44 -15.15 -21.24
CA ARG A 72 0.41 -14.12 -21.49
C ARG A 72 0.68 -12.80 -20.77
N GLY A 73 1.78 -12.72 -20.02
CA GLY A 73 2.04 -11.60 -19.12
C GLY A 73 1.09 -11.59 -17.93
N GLN A 74 1.13 -10.51 -17.18
CA GLN A 74 0.33 -10.30 -15.98
C GLN A 74 -0.34 -8.94 -16.05
N ASP A 75 -1.58 -8.90 -15.57
CA ASP A 75 -2.30 -7.67 -15.26
C ASP A 75 -2.60 -7.73 -13.75
N TRP A 76 -2.11 -6.74 -13.00
CA TRP A 76 -2.25 -6.70 -11.54
C TRP A 76 -3.41 -5.82 -11.08
N GLY A 77 -4.12 -5.15 -12.00
CA GLY A 77 -5.26 -4.29 -11.68
C GLY A 77 -4.91 -3.01 -10.91
N LEU A 78 -3.64 -2.60 -10.88
CA LEU A 78 -3.19 -1.46 -10.07
C LEU A 78 -3.11 -0.20 -10.95
N PRO A 79 -3.78 0.92 -10.62
CA PRO A 79 -3.63 2.15 -11.36
C PRO A 79 -2.22 2.75 -11.11
N PRO A 80 -1.42 3.04 -12.14
CA PRO A 80 -0.12 3.66 -11.94
C PRO A 80 -0.24 5.14 -11.61
N TRP A 81 0.81 5.68 -10.97
CA TRP A 81 0.99 7.13 -10.87
C TRP A 81 1.10 7.77 -12.24
N ARG A 82 0.53 8.97 -12.37
CA ARG A 82 0.77 9.85 -13.51
C ARG A 82 2.16 10.47 -13.36
N PRO A 83 3.13 10.14 -14.21
CA PRO A 83 4.48 10.69 -14.10
C PRO A 83 4.56 12.18 -14.43
N ASP A 84 3.50 12.75 -15.01
CA ASP A 84 3.38 14.15 -15.42
C ASP A 84 2.66 15.05 -14.40
N ARG A 85 2.29 14.51 -13.23
CA ARG A 85 1.59 15.22 -12.17
C ARG A 85 2.46 15.43 -10.93
#